data_AF-A0A354UQZ4-F1
#
_entry.id   AF-A0A354UQZ4-F1
#
_cell.length_a   1.000
_cell.length_b   1.000
_cell.length_c   1.000
_cell.angle_alpha   90.00
_cell.angle_beta   90.00
_cell.angle_gamma   90.00
#
_symmetry.space_group_name_H-M   'P 1'
#
loop_
_entity.id
_entity.type
_entity.pdbx_description
1 polymer ?
#
loop_
_entity_poly.entity_id
_entity_poly.type
_entity_poly.pdbx_seq_one_letter_code
_entity_poly.pdbx_strand_id
1 'polypeptide(L)'
;MAENKEFYLVIKGEKIIVSEEVYRAYKSSDRAERKRKQRMWRCRIKREKGINNQWKRCQGNCEECQFKQQKMSDVSLDALKEEGFDGVDESLDVEANFIAREERKEMYQKLKQAISSLKPVQREIIKMIYVEGKSQKEVAKELGIAESTLSERVKLIISKLQEKIL
;
A
#
# COMPACT_ATOMS: atom_id res chain seq x y z
N MET A 1 27.87 -18.12 -48.62
CA MET A 1 26.66 -17.73 -49.38
C MET A 1 25.48 -18.02 -48.49
N ALA A 2 24.83 -16.99 -47.94
CA ALA A 2 23.72 -17.16 -47.01
C ALA A 2 22.51 -17.68 -47.78
N GLU A 3 22.01 -18.85 -47.41
CA GLU A 3 20.77 -19.41 -47.93
C GLU A 3 19.64 -18.39 -47.70
N ASN A 4 19.00 -17.93 -48.78
CA ASN A 4 17.81 -17.08 -48.72
C ASN A 4 16.66 -17.90 -48.11
N LYS A 5 16.55 -17.88 -46.78
CA LYS A 5 15.44 -18.51 -46.06
C LYS A 5 14.19 -17.65 -46.24
N GLU A 6 13.23 -18.16 -46.98
CA GLU A 6 11.92 -17.53 -47.13
C GLU A 6 11.10 -17.73 -45.86
N PHE A 7 10.63 -16.64 -45.25
CA PHE A 7 9.80 -16.68 -44.05
C PHE A 7 8.32 -16.52 -44.43
N TYR A 8 7.44 -17.31 -43.82
CA TYR A 8 6.00 -17.24 -44.08
C TYR A 8 5.18 -17.21 -42.80
N LEU A 9 4.06 -16.49 -42.83
CA LEU A 9 3.02 -16.51 -41.79
C LEU A 9 1.75 -17.14 -42.35
N VAL A 10 1.03 -17.87 -41.49
CA VAL A 10 -0.26 -18.45 -41.84
C VAL A 10 -1.34 -17.63 -41.16
N ILE A 11 -2.13 -16.89 -41.94
CA ILE A 11 -3.25 -16.08 -41.44
C ILE A 11 -4.50 -16.60 -42.11
N LYS A 12 -5.50 -17.03 -41.32
CA LYS A 12 -6.78 -17.58 -41.82
C LYS A 12 -6.64 -18.75 -42.83
N GLY A 13 -5.53 -19.49 -42.79
CA GLY A 13 -5.27 -20.63 -43.68
C GLY A 13 -4.41 -20.32 -44.90
N GLU A 14 -4.15 -19.04 -45.21
CA GLU A 14 -3.31 -18.62 -46.33
C GLU A 14 -1.86 -18.38 -45.88
N LYS A 15 -0.89 -18.78 -46.72
CA LYS A 15 0.54 -18.57 -46.49
C LYS A 15 0.99 -17.28 -47.14
N ILE A 16 1.39 -16.30 -46.33
CA ILE A 16 1.89 -15.01 -46.79
C ILE A 16 3.40 -14.97 -46.53
N ILE A 17 4.19 -14.73 -47.58
CA ILE A 17 5.65 -14.56 -47.48
C ILE A 17 5.91 -13.19 -46.85
N VAL A 18 6.75 -13.16 -45.81
CA VAL A 18 7.07 -11.96 -45.04
C VAL A 18 8.57 -11.82 -44.87
N SER A 19 9.02 -10.62 -44.53
CA SER A 19 10.41 -10.40 -44.13
C SER A 19 10.73 -11.13 -42.82
N GLU A 20 12.00 -11.43 -42.61
CA GLU A 20 12.49 -12.07 -41.40
C GLU A 20 12.11 -11.29 -40.13
N GLU A 21 12.18 -9.96 -40.17
CA GLU A 21 11.84 -9.09 -39.06
C GLU A 21 10.37 -9.24 -38.65
N VAL A 22 9.46 -9.23 -39.63
CA VAL A 22 8.02 -9.38 -39.42
C VAL A 22 7.70 -10.78 -38.88
N TYR A 23 8.32 -11.82 -39.44
CA TYR A 23 8.17 -13.19 -38.95
C TYR A 23 8.64 -13.33 -37.49
N ARG A 24 9.82 -12.80 -37.17
CA ARG A 24 10.39 -12.87 -35.83
C ARG A 24 9.55 -12.09 -34.83
N ALA A 25 9.09 -10.89 -35.18
CA ALA A 25 8.21 -10.08 -34.33
C ALA A 25 6.92 -10.84 -34.01
N TYR A 26 6.22 -11.33 -35.04
CA TYR A 26 4.98 -12.08 -34.88
C TYR A 26 5.17 -13.38 -34.09
N LYS A 27 6.22 -14.17 -34.39
CA LYS A 27 6.50 -15.40 -33.63
C LYS A 27 6.99 -15.11 -32.21
N SER A 28 7.64 -13.97 -31.96
CA SER A 28 8.12 -13.59 -30.63
C SER A 28 6.95 -13.23 -29.71
N SER A 29 5.96 -12.47 -30.19
CA SER A 29 4.74 -12.14 -29.44
C SER A 29 3.93 -13.40 -29.13
N ASP A 30 3.70 -14.25 -30.12
CA ASP A 30 3.07 -15.57 -29.97
C ASP A 30 3.76 -16.44 -28.90
N ARG A 31 5.11 -16.53 -28.97
CA ARG A 31 5.89 -17.31 -27.99
C ARG A 31 5.83 -16.66 -26.61
N ALA A 32 5.85 -15.34 -26.51
CA ALA A 32 5.75 -14.62 -25.26
C ALA A 32 4.38 -14.85 -24.61
N GLU A 33 3.30 -14.80 -25.38
CA GLU A 33 1.95 -15.07 -24.90
C GLU A 33 1.75 -16.54 -24.50
N ARG A 34 2.23 -17.50 -25.33
CA ARG A 34 2.24 -18.92 -24.94
C ARG A 34 3.05 -19.17 -23.67
N LYS A 35 4.24 -18.55 -23.55
CA LYS A 35 5.05 -18.65 -22.31
C LYS A 35 4.35 -17.98 -21.13
N ARG A 36 3.63 -16.86 -21.32
CA ARG A 36 2.84 -16.20 -20.27
C ARG A 36 1.73 -17.12 -19.78
N LYS A 37 0.93 -17.69 -20.69
CA LYS A 37 -0.10 -18.68 -20.37
C LYS A 37 0.50 -19.88 -19.65
N GLN A 38 1.53 -20.54 -20.21
CA GLN A 38 2.22 -21.66 -19.55
C GLN A 38 2.78 -21.29 -18.17
N ARG A 39 3.30 -20.07 -17.99
CA ARG A 39 3.79 -19.58 -16.71
C ARG A 39 2.64 -19.44 -15.72
N MET A 40 1.52 -18.81 -16.10
CA MET A 40 0.35 -18.61 -15.21
C MET A 40 -0.13 -19.93 -14.61
N TRP A 41 -0.13 -21.01 -15.39
CA TRP A 41 -0.59 -22.34 -14.95
C TRP A 41 0.48 -23.18 -14.24
N ARG A 42 1.76 -22.80 -14.27
CA ARG A 42 2.86 -23.59 -13.68
C ARG A 42 3.15 -23.20 -12.24
N CYS A 43 3.05 -24.18 -11.34
CA CYS A 43 3.33 -24.04 -9.91
C CYS A 43 4.74 -23.51 -9.63
N ARG A 44 4.93 -22.77 -8.53
CA ARG A 44 6.25 -22.41 -7.98
C ARG A 44 6.68 -23.50 -6.98
N ILE A 45 7.82 -24.12 -7.24
CA ILE A 45 8.42 -25.15 -6.38
C ILE A 45 9.72 -24.63 -5.77
N LYS A 46 10.08 -25.14 -4.58
CA LYS A 46 11.32 -24.75 -3.90
C LYS A 46 12.54 -25.26 -4.69
N ARG A 47 13.59 -24.44 -4.81
CA ARG A 47 14.90 -24.87 -5.32
C ARG A 47 15.67 -25.60 -4.23
N GLU A 48 16.68 -26.34 -4.64
CA GLU A 48 17.70 -26.89 -3.73
C GLU A 48 18.42 -25.75 -3.00
N LYS A 49 18.89 -26.03 -1.77
CA LYS A 49 19.54 -25.05 -0.91
C LYS A 49 20.82 -24.53 -1.59
N GLY A 50 20.97 -23.20 -1.71
CA GLY A 50 22.22 -22.56 -2.17
C GLY A 50 22.13 -21.70 -3.44
N ILE A 51 20.96 -21.53 -4.06
CA ILE A 51 20.79 -20.70 -5.27
C ILE A 51 19.95 -19.44 -4.95
N ASN A 52 20.39 -18.28 -5.42
CA ASN A 52 19.61 -17.04 -5.31
C ASN A 52 18.26 -17.20 -6.04
N ASN A 53 17.17 -16.81 -5.36
CA ASN A 53 15.77 -17.19 -5.59
C ASN A 53 15.41 -18.63 -5.19
N GLN A 54 14.89 -18.75 -3.97
CA GLN A 54 14.44 -20.02 -3.36
C GLN A 54 13.34 -20.75 -4.13
N TRP A 55 12.74 -20.13 -5.16
CA TRP A 55 11.60 -20.69 -5.91
C TRP A 55 11.91 -20.77 -7.41
N LYS A 56 11.56 -21.88 -8.06
CA LYS A 56 11.56 -22.07 -9.53
C LYS A 56 10.15 -22.44 -10.00
N ARG A 57 9.84 -22.24 -11.29
CA ARG A 57 8.59 -22.78 -11.85
C ARG A 57 8.76 -24.27 -12.15
N CYS A 58 7.75 -25.06 -11.82
CA CYS A 58 7.72 -26.50 -12.08
C CYS A 58 7.87 -26.77 -13.58
N GLN A 59 8.66 -27.79 -13.93
CA GLN A 59 8.85 -28.24 -15.30
C GLN A 59 8.11 -29.54 -15.64
N GLY A 60 7.45 -30.16 -14.67
CA GLY A 60 6.73 -31.43 -14.84
C GLY A 60 5.47 -31.33 -15.71
N ASN A 61 4.91 -32.51 -16.01
CA ASN A 61 3.62 -32.64 -16.68
C ASN A 61 2.49 -32.34 -15.70
N CYS A 62 1.60 -31.41 -16.06
CA CYS A 62 0.48 -31.00 -15.21
C CYS A 62 -0.68 -32.02 -15.23
N GLU A 63 -0.79 -32.87 -16.25
CA GLU A 63 -1.86 -33.87 -16.39
C GLU A 63 -1.75 -34.97 -15.33
N GLU A 64 -0.53 -35.36 -15.00
CA GLU A 64 -0.18 -36.43 -14.06
C GLU A 64 0.19 -35.89 -12.65
N CYS A 65 0.09 -34.58 -12.45
CA CYS A 65 0.55 -33.94 -11.22
C CYS A 65 -0.47 -34.14 -10.08
N GLN A 66 -0.03 -34.73 -8.96
CA GLN A 66 -0.86 -34.88 -7.74
C GLN A 66 -1.37 -33.56 -7.14
N PHE A 67 -0.73 -32.44 -7.46
CA PHE A 67 -1.10 -31.09 -7.00
C PHE A 67 -1.84 -30.29 -8.08
N LYS A 68 -2.46 -30.95 -9.06
CA LYS A 68 -3.21 -30.29 -10.14
C LYS A 68 -4.32 -29.43 -9.54
N GLN A 69 -4.08 -28.12 -9.50
CA GLN A 69 -5.13 -27.16 -9.17
C GLN A 69 -6.11 -27.14 -10.34
N GLN A 70 -7.31 -27.68 -10.12
CA GLN A 70 -8.42 -27.51 -11.03
C GLN A 70 -8.75 -26.02 -11.05
N LYS A 71 -8.35 -25.32 -12.13
CA LYS A 71 -8.70 -23.93 -12.44
C LYS A 71 -8.14 -22.89 -11.46
N MET A 72 -6.91 -22.44 -11.70
CA MET A 72 -6.61 -21.01 -11.56
C MET A 72 -7.06 -20.33 -12.86
N SER A 73 -8.37 -20.24 -13.08
CA SER A 73 -8.93 -19.44 -14.17
C SER A 73 -8.71 -17.97 -13.87
N ASP A 74 -8.44 -17.18 -14.91
CA ASP A 74 -8.57 -15.72 -14.83
C ASP A 74 -9.98 -15.42 -14.30
N VAL A 75 -10.09 -14.98 -13.04
CA VAL A 75 -11.38 -14.57 -12.46
C VAL A 75 -11.70 -13.21 -13.06
N SER A 76 -12.82 -13.11 -13.78
CA SER A 76 -13.27 -11.83 -14.31
C SER A 76 -13.65 -10.90 -13.16
N LEU A 77 -13.52 -9.59 -13.38
CA LEU A 77 -13.98 -8.59 -12.40
C LEU A 77 -15.47 -8.75 -12.10
N ASP A 78 -16.26 -9.15 -13.10
CA ASP A 78 -17.69 -9.43 -12.93
C ASP A 78 -17.94 -10.60 -11.97
N ALA A 79 -17.14 -11.68 -12.05
CA ALA A 79 -17.28 -12.83 -11.15
C ALA A 79 -16.95 -12.45 -9.70
N LEU A 80 -15.95 -11.60 -9.47
CA LEU A 80 -15.63 -11.08 -8.12
C LEU A 80 -16.77 -10.23 -7.55
N LYS A 81 -17.44 -9.45 -8.40
CA LYS A 81 -18.58 -8.62 -8.00
C LYS A 81 -19.81 -9.47 -7.66
N GLU A 82 -20.09 -10.52 -8.43
CA GLU A 82 -21.15 -11.49 -8.09
C GLU A 82 -20.87 -12.23 -6.78
N GLU A 83 -19.60 -12.46 -6.44
CA GLU A 83 -19.16 -13.00 -5.15
C GLU A 83 -19.19 -11.95 -4.00
N GLY A 84 -19.64 -10.72 -4.27
CA GLY A 84 -19.81 -9.66 -3.27
C GLY A 84 -18.55 -8.84 -2.96
N PHE A 85 -17.53 -8.90 -3.82
CA PHE A 85 -16.37 -8.03 -3.72
C PHE A 85 -16.57 -6.77 -4.57
N ASP A 86 -16.94 -5.67 -3.91
CA ASP A 86 -17.33 -4.43 -4.60
C ASP A 86 -16.14 -3.49 -4.85
N GLY A 87 -14.97 -3.79 -4.29
CA GLY A 87 -13.73 -3.03 -4.49
C GLY A 87 -13.79 -1.56 -4.06
N VAL A 88 -14.77 -1.20 -3.23
CA VAL A 88 -14.94 0.17 -2.73
C VAL A 88 -13.81 0.48 -1.76
N ASP A 89 -13.03 1.52 -2.08
CA ASP A 89 -12.08 2.08 -1.15
C ASP A 89 -12.84 3.00 -0.19
N GLU A 90 -13.13 2.49 1.01
CA GLU A 90 -13.81 3.23 2.08
C GLU A 90 -13.08 4.54 2.45
N SER A 91 -11.78 4.65 2.16
CA SER A 91 -11.02 5.88 2.38
C SER A 91 -11.36 7.01 1.41
N LEU A 92 -12.11 6.73 0.33
CA LEU A 92 -12.57 7.71 -0.66
C LEU A 92 -13.98 8.24 -0.37
N ASP A 93 -14.61 7.88 0.74
CA ASP A 93 -15.90 8.45 1.14
C ASP A 93 -15.73 9.97 1.35
N VAL A 94 -16.15 10.75 0.35
CA VAL A 94 -15.97 12.20 0.30
C VAL A 94 -16.76 12.87 1.42
N GLU A 95 -17.95 12.36 1.75
CA GLU A 95 -18.81 12.92 2.79
C GLU A 95 -18.21 12.65 4.17
N ALA A 96 -17.85 11.40 4.47
CA ALA A 96 -17.23 11.05 5.74
C ALA A 96 -15.89 11.78 5.95
N ASN A 97 -15.07 11.89 4.90
CA ASN A 97 -13.81 12.63 4.95
C ASN A 97 -14.02 14.13 5.17
N PHE A 98 -15.05 14.72 4.55
CA PHE A 98 -15.39 16.13 4.73
C PHE A 98 -15.83 16.42 6.16
N ILE A 99 -16.73 15.59 6.71
CA ILE A 99 -17.19 15.68 8.10
C ILE A 99 -15.99 15.57 9.05
N ALA A 100 -15.17 14.52 8.94
CA ALA A 100 -14.00 14.33 9.79
C ALA A 100 -12.98 15.49 9.68
N ARG A 101 -12.87 16.12 8.51
CA ARG A 101 -12.00 17.29 8.32
C ARG A 101 -12.55 18.53 9.01
N GLU A 102 -13.83 18.82 8.87
CA GLU A 102 -14.44 19.98 9.52
C GLU A 102 -14.52 19.78 11.04
N GLU A 103 -14.84 18.59 11.54
CA GLU A 103 -14.78 18.26 12.98
C GLU A 103 -13.39 18.52 13.58
N ARG A 104 -12.32 18.05 12.91
CA ARG A 104 -10.93 18.32 13.34
C ARG A 104 -10.62 19.81 13.37
N LYS A 105 -11.13 20.58 12.41
CA LYS A 105 -10.90 22.01 12.30
C LYS A 105 -11.64 22.77 13.40
N GLU A 106 -12.89 22.40 13.70
CA GLU A 106 -13.64 22.94 14.83
C GLU A 106 -12.96 22.62 16.16
N MET A 107 -12.54 21.37 16.36
CA MET A 107 -11.77 20.95 17.53
C MET A 107 -10.48 21.76 17.68
N TYR A 108 -9.73 21.96 16.58
CA TYR A 108 -8.52 22.76 16.57
C TYR A 108 -8.79 24.23 16.93
N GLN A 109 -9.88 24.81 16.44
CA GLN A 109 -10.28 26.18 16.78
C GLN A 109 -10.62 26.32 18.27
N LYS A 110 -11.41 25.39 18.82
CA LYS A 110 -11.72 25.34 20.27
C LYS A 110 -10.46 25.21 21.11
N LEU A 111 -9.56 24.29 20.74
CA LEU A 111 -8.28 24.13 21.41
C LEU A 111 -7.42 25.40 21.36
N LYS A 112 -7.35 26.08 20.20
CA LYS A 112 -6.60 27.33 20.04
C LYS A 112 -7.17 28.43 20.93
N GLN A 113 -8.49 28.56 21.00
CA GLN A 113 -9.15 29.50 21.91
C GLN A 113 -8.86 29.15 23.38
N ALA A 114 -8.97 27.88 23.77
CA ALA A 114 -8.65 27.42 25.12
C ALA A 114 -7.19 27.74 25.50
N ILE A 115 -6.22 27.50 24.62
CA ILE A 115 -4.80 27.82 24.85
C ILE A 115 -4.55 29.33 24.94
N SER A 116 -5.27 30.14 24.14
CA SER A 116 -5.16 31.59 24.20
C SER A 116 -5.60 32.17 25.55
N SER A 117 -6.55 31.50 26.22
CA SER A 117 -7.07 31.90 27.52
C SER A 117 -6.18 31.52 28.72
N LEU A 118 -5.15 30.70 28.50
CA LEU A 118 -4.19 30.34 29.54
C LEU A 118 -3.18 31.47 29.80
N LYS A 119 -2.63 31.49 31.02
CA LYS A 119 -1.54 32.40 31.37
C LYS A 119 -0.29 32.11 30.52
N PRO A 120 0.55 33.11 30.21
CA PRO A 120 1.72 32.95 29.35
C PRO A 120 2.64 31.81 29.82
N VAL A 121 2.93 31.74 31.12
CA VAL A 121 3.74 30.67 31.73
C VAL A 121 3.13 29.27 31.53
N GLN A 122 1.79 29.15 31.60
CA GLN A 122 1.11 27.87 31.41
C GLN A 122 1.16 27.40 29.95
N ARG A 123 1.02 28.35 29.01
CA ARG A 123 1.14 28.09 27.58
C ARG A 123 2.54 27.61 27.23
N GLU A 124 3.55 28.21 27.84
CA GLU A 124 4.95 27.85 27.63
C GLU A 124 5.26 26.44 28.13
N ILE A 125 4.75 26.06 29.30
CA ILE A 125 4.86 24.68 29.84
C ILE A 125 4.24 23.65 28.88
N ILE A 126 3.03 23.90 28.35
CA ILE A 126 2.39 22.98 27.39
C ILE A 126 3.23 22.88 26.11
N LYS A 127 3.72 24.01 25.60
CA LYS A 127 4.53 24.04 24.37
C LYS A 127 5.78 23.19 24.54
N MET A 128 6.50 23.35 25.65
CA MET A 128 7.71 22.56 25.94
C MET A 128 7.42 21.06 26.00
N ILE A 129 6.29 20.65 26.59
CA ILE A 129 5.96 19.22 26.78
C ILE A 129 5.39 18.58 25.51
N TYR A 130 4.38 19.20 24.90
CA TYR A 130 3.57 18.57 23.84
C TYR A 130 3.99 18.97 22.42
N VAL A 131 4.70 20.10 22.24
CA VAL A 131 5.18 20.55 20.93
C VAL A 131 6.67 20.26 20.78
N GLU A 132 7.47 20.57 21.79
CA GLU A 132 8.92 20.37 21.78
C GLU A 132 9.34 18.98 22.29
N GLY A 133 8.42 18.23 22.90
CA GLY A 133 8.66 16.86 23.35
C GLY A 133 9.57 16.72 24.58
N LYS A 134 9.81 17.80 25.33
CA LYS A 134 10.64 17.78 26.54
C LYS A 134 9.96 16.99 27.64
N SER A 135 10.75 16.27 28.42
CA SER A 135 10.24 15.59 29.62
C SER A 135 9.90 16.60 30.73
N GLN A 136 8.97 16.25 31.62
CA GLN A 136 8.63 17.09 32.76
C GLN A 136 9.86 17.38 33.66
N LYS A 137 10.82 16.46 33.73
CA LYS A 137 12.09 16.65 34.45
C LYS A 137 12.95 17.76 33.86
N GLU A 138 13.07 17.80 32.53
CA GLU A 138 13.84 18.84 31.84
C GLU A 138 13.18 20.21 31.98
N VAL A 139 11.86 20.26 31.80
CA VAL A 139 11.09 21.50 31.97
C VAL A 139 11.15 22.01 33.41
N ALA A 140 11.11 21.12 34.41
CA ALA A 140 11.25 21.49 35.81
C ALA A 140 12.63 22.09 36.12
N LYS A 141 13.71 21.53 35.54
CA LYS A 141 15.07 22.07 35.64
C LYS A 141 15.20 23.44 34.97
N GLU A 142 14.66 23.60 33.77
CA GLU A 142 14.70 24.88 33.04
C GLU A 142 13.95 26.00 33.79
N LEU A 143 12.83 25.67 34.43
CA LEU A 143 12.04 26.62 35.20
C LEU A 143 12.52 26.82 36.64
N GLY A 144 13.47 25.99 37.12
CA GLY A 144 13.96 26.02 38.50
C GLY A 144 12.92 25.60 39.56
N ILE A 145 12.00 24.70 39.21
CA ILE A 145 10.89 24.26 40.07
C ILE A 145 11.00 22.76 40.35
N ALA A 146 10.46 22.29 41.48
CA ALA A 146 10.34 20.85 41.75
C ALA A 146 9.44 20.13 40.72
N GLU A 147 9.83 18.92 40.32
CA GLU A 147 9.09 18.07 39.38
C GLU A 147 7.64 17.80 39.83
N SER A 148 7.43 17.63 41.14
CA SER A 148 6.11 17.46 41.74
C SER A 148 5.20 18.65 41.48
N THR A 149 5.69 19.87 41.70
CA THR A 149 4.94 21.11 41.44
C THR A 149 4.66 21.30 39.96
N LEU A 150 5.58 20.91 39.06
CA LEU A 150 5.31 20.96 37.63
C LEU A 150 4.20 19.97 37.25
N SER A 151 4.24 18.75 37.80
CA SER A 151 3.23 17.72 37.56
C SER A 151 1.84 18.18 37.97
N GLU A 152 1.72 18.81 39.14
CA GLU A 152 0.46 19.41 39.61
C GLU A 152 -0.01 20.56 38.71
N ARG A 153 0.91 21.43 38.27
CA ARG A 153 0.60 22.52 37.33
C ARG A 153 0.10 21.97 36.00
N VAL A 154 0.73 20.94 35.45
CA VAL A 154 0.33 20.31 34.18
C VAL A 154 -1.08 19.73 34.33
N LYS A 155 -1.38 19.03 35.43
CA LYS A 155 -2.73 18.52 35.71
C LYS A 155 -3.77 19.65 35.72
N LEU A 156 -3.51 20.73 36.45
CA LEU A 156 -4.42 21.89 36.50
C LEU A 156 -4.61 22.55 35.14
N ILE A 157 -3.55 22.62 34.33
CA ILE A 157 -3.61 23.18 32.99
C ILE A 157 -4.48 22.30 32.08
N ILE A 158 -4.30 20.98 32.14
CA ILE A 158 -5.10 20.03 31.34
C ILE A 158 -6.58 20.10 31.76
N SER A 159 -6.89 20.12 33.06
CA SER A 159 -8.27 20.26 33.53
C SER A 159 -8.93 21.54 33.01
N LYS A 160 -8.20 22.67 33.03
CA LYS A 160 -8.69 23.94 32.47
C LYS A 160 -8.88 23.92 30.96
N LEU A 161 -8.07 23.16 30.23
CA LEU A 161 -8.26 22.98 28.81
C LEU A 161 -9.48 22.09 28.53
N GLN A 162 -9.66 21.01 29.28
CA GLN A 162 -10.80 20.11 29.16
C GLN A 162 -12.13 20.84 29.43
N GLU A 163 -12.21 21.62 30.51
CA GLU A 163 -13.39 22.43 30.86
C GLU A 163 -13.78 23.47 29.78
N LYS A 164 -12.85 23.87 28.91
CA LYS A 164 -13.10 24.87 27.86
C LYS A 164 -13.36 24.28 26.48
N ILE A 165 -13.04 23.01 26.29
CA ILE A 165 -13.21 22.31 25.01
C ILE A 165 -14.51 21.50 25.00
N LEU A 166 -14.90 20.96 26.17
CA LEU A 166 -16.21 20.36 26.45
C LEU A 166 -17.29 21.45 26.60
#